data_AF-A0A957UC96-F1
#
_entry.id   AF-A0A957UC96-F1
#
_cell.length_a   1.000
_cell.length_b   1.000
_cell.length_c   1.000
_cell.angle_alpha   90.00
_cell.angle_beta   90.00
_cell.angle_gamma   90.00
#
_symmetry.space_group_name_H-M   'P 1'
#
loop_
_entity.id
_entity.type
_entity.pdbx_description
1 polymer ?
#
loop_
_entity_poly.entity_id
_entity_poly.type
_entity_poly.pdbx_seq_one_letter_code
_entity_poly.pdbx_strand_id
1 'polypeptide(L)' 'SVSDIYMFARAYGMESVQIDGNDVEVVYDTVSKAAARARAGDGPTFIEGITYRLSGHMAGDLETYRSAEEIEMQRA' A
#
# COMPACT_ATOMS: atom_id res chain seq x y z
N SER A 1 -12.47 -7.35 -8.60
CA SER A 1 -11.51 -6.43 -7.98
C SER A 1 -12.27 -5.49 -7.09
N VAL A 2 -11.83 -5.30 -5.84
CA VAL A 2 -12.35 -4.24 -4.98
C VAL A 2 -11.50 -3.01 -5.29
N SER A 3 -12.11 -1.97 -5.86
CA SER A 3 -11.44 -0.70 -6.11
C SER A 3 -11.37 0.12 -4.82
N ASP A 4 -10.24 0.78 -4.59
CA ASP A 4 -10.06 1.82 -3.56
C ASP A 4 -10.32 1.38 -2.11
N ILE A 5 -9.54 0.42 -1.59
CA ILE A 5 -9.71 -0.13 -0.23
C ILE A 5 -9.63 0.98 0.83
N TYR A 6 -8.78 1.99 0.61
CA TYR A 6 -8.66 3.13 1.53
C TYR A 6 -9.97 3.87 1.80
N MET A 7 -10.96 3.82 0.89
CA MET A 7 -12.25 4.48 1.09
C MET A 7 -13.07 3.86 2.22
N PHE A 8 -12.92 2.56 2.48
CA PHE A 8 -13.65 1.89 3.56
C PHE A 8 -13.28 2.43 4.94
N ALA A 9 -12.04 2.88 5.12
CA ALA A 9 -11.59 3.45 6.39
C ALA A 9 -12.39 4.70 6.80
N ARG A 10 -12.91 5.46 5.83
CA ARG A 10 -13.76 6.64 6.09
C ARG A 10 -15.06 6.27 6.80
N ALA A 11 -15.63 5.09 6.53
CA ALA A 11 -16.83 4.61 7.21
C ALA A 11 -16.62 4.38 8.72
N TYR A 12 -15.37 4.23 9.15
CA TYR A 12 -14.97 4.10 10.55
C TYR A 12 -14.48 5.41 11.17
N GLY A 13 -14.65 6.55 10.47
CA GLY A 13 -14.19 7.86 10.94
C GLY A 13 -12.67 8.02 10.97
N MET A 14 -11.94 7.20 10.19
CA MET A 14 -10.48 7.31 10.05
C MET A 14 -10.12 8.17 8.84
N GLU A 15 -9.14 9.05 8.99
CA GLU A 15 -8.46 9.67 7.85
C GLU A 15 -7.88 8.57 6.95
N SER A 16 -7.97 8.72 5.63
CA SER A 16 -7.42 7.73 4.71
C SER A 16 -6.87 8.31 3.42
N VAL A 17 -5.79 7.68 2.93
CA VAL A 17 -5.10 8.08 1.71
C VAL A 17 -4.57 6.85 0.98
N GLN A 18 -4.59 6.91 -0.35
CA GLN A 18 -3.90 5.95 -1.22
C GLN A 18 -2.66 6.62 -1.79
N ILE A 19 -1.55 5.91 -1.81
CA ILE A 19 -0.26 6.40 -2.30
C ILE A 19 0.40 5.37 -3.23
N ASP A 20 1.35 5.82 -4.05
CA ASP A 20 2.31 4.92 -4.67
C ASP A 20 3.19 4.31 -3.57
N GLY A 21 3.10 2.99 -3.40
CA GLY A 21 3.86 2.25 -2.39
C GLY A 21 5.31 1.98 -2.80
N ASN A 22 5.68 2.24 -4.05
CA ASN A 22 7.03 2.07 -4.59
C ASN A 22 7.84 3.38 -4.56
N ASP A 23 7.19 4.54 -4.42
CA ASP A 23 7.87 5.82 -4.17
C ASP A 23 8.23 5.96 -2.68
N VAL A 24 9.51 5.76 -2.36
CA VAL A 24 10.00 5.79 -0.98
C VAL A 24 9.86 7.16 -0.32
N GLU A 25 9.95 8.25 -1.07
CA GLU A 25 9.81 9.61 -0.52
C GLU A 25 8.35 9.87 -0.16
N VAL A 26 7.42 9.49 -1.04
CA VAL A 26 5.96 9.59 -0.78
C VAL A 26 5.57 8.73 0.43
N VAL A 27 6.06 7.49 0.52
CA VAL A 27 5.82 6.61 1.66
C VAL A 27 6.35 7.24 2.95
N TYR A 28 7.61 7.69 2.94
CA TYR A 28 8.24 8.30 4.11
C TYR A 28 7.47 9.52 4.62
N ASP A 29 7.14 10.45 3.72
CA ASP A 29 6.45 11.68 4.06
C ASP A 29 5.05 11.41 4.60
N THR A 30 4.31 10.51 3.94
CA THR A 30 2.92 10.19 4.31
C THR A 30 2.87 9.49 5.67
N VAL A 31 3.74 8.49 5.88
CA VAL A 31 3.82 7.77 7.15
C VAL A 31 4.31 8.69 8.27
N SER A 32 5.29 9.56 8.02
CA SER A 32 5.80 10.51 9.01
C SER A 32 4.72 11.46 9.50
N LYS A 33 3.91 12.02 8.58
CA LYS A 33 2.76 12.89 8.89
C LYS A 33 1.68 12.15 9.68
N ALA A 34 1.29 10.96 9.22
CA ALA A 34 0.29 10.12 9.90
C ALA A 34 0.73 9.73 11.31
N ALA A 35 2.00 9.37 11.48
CA ALA A 35 2.55 9.01 12.78
C ALA A 35 2.64 10.21 13.73
N ALA A 36 2.95 11.41 13.23
CA ALA A 36 2.92 12.64 14.03
C ALA A 36 1.49 12.94 14.52
N ARG A 37 0.49 12.87 13.65
CA ARG A 37 -0.93 13.02 13.97
C ARG A 37 -1.39 12.03 15.05
N ALA A 38 -1.05 10.75 14.88
CA ALA A 38 -1.38 9.71 15.86
C ALA A 38 -0.76 9.99 17.24
N ARG A 39 0.51 10.42 17.28
CA ARG A 39 1.20 10.78 18.54
C ARG A 39 0.64 12.04 19.20
N ALA A 40 0.08 12.97 18.43
CA ALA A 40 -0.59 14.16 18.96
C ALA A 40 -1.96 13.86 19.58
N GLY A 41 -2.49 12.64 19.40
CA GLY A 41 -3.81 12.24 19.90
C GLY A 41 -4.95 12.51 18.93
N ASP A 42 -4.66 12.95 17.71
CA ASP A 42 -5.66 13.29 16.68
C ASP A 42 -6.29 12.03 16.04
N GLY A 43 -5.88 10.84 16.47
CA GLY A 43 -6.45 9.56 16.06
C GLY A 43 -5.66 8.85 14.94
N PRO A 44 -6.20 7.73 14.43
CA PRO A 44 -5.53 6.90 13.43
C PRO A 44 -5.67 7.45 12.01
N THR A 45 -4.81 6.97 11.11
CA THR A 45 -4.87 7.19 9.67
C THR A 45 -4.65 5.87 8.95
N PHE A 46 -5.46 5.56 7.95
CA PHE A 46 -5.30 4.40 7.07
C PHE A 46 -4.54 4.81 5.80
N ILE A 47 -3.45 4.12 5.49
CA ILE A 47 -2.64 4.37 4.31
C ILE A 47 -2.66 3.11 3.44
N GLU A 48 -3.17 3.23 2.21
CA GLU A 48 -3.09 2.18 1.19
C GLU A 48 -1.89 2.44 0.28
N GLY A 49 -0.83 1.66 0.43
CA GLY A 49 0.32 1.69 -0.49
C GLY A 49 0.07 0.75 -1.67
N ILE A 50 -0.11 1.32 -2.86
CA ILE A 50 -0.27 0.54 -4.09
C ILE A 50 1.10 0.03 -4.51
N THR A 51 1.28 -1.29 -4.50
CA THR A 51 2.56 -1.94 -4.83
C THR A 51 2.30 -3.31 -5.45
N TYR A 52 3.37 -3.97 -5.89
CA TYR A 52 3.33 -5.27 -6.53
C TYR A 52 4.21 -6.29 -5.81
N ARG A 53 3.68 -7.49 -5.59
CA ARG A 53 4.43 -8.59 -4.97
C ARG A 53 5.34 -9.25 -6.01
N LEU A 54 6.61 -8.89 -6.05
CA LEU A 54 7.53 -9.38 -7.09
C LEU A 54 7.76 -10.90 -7.06
N SER A 55 7.74 -11.53 -5.89
CA SER A 55 7.92 -12.98 -5.74
C SER A 55 6.60 -13.72 -5.53
N GLY A 56 6.63 -15.05 -5.67
CA GLY A 56 5.49 -15.92 -5.38
C GLY A 56 4.92 -15.71 -3.98
N HIS A 57 3.72 -16.25 -3.75
CA HIS A 57 3.02 -16.07 -2.47
C HIS A 57 3.81 -16.68 -1.30
N MET A 58 4.58 -17.71 -1.59
CA MET A 58 5.41 -18.45 -0.65
C MET A 58 6.64 -19.02 -1.34
N ALA A 59 7.60 -19.51 -0.57
CA ALA A 59 8.72 -20.26 -1.10
C ALA A 59 8.23 -21.52 -1.84
N GLY A 60 8.72 -21.73 -3.07
CA GLY A 60 8.33 -22.87 -3.90
C GLY A 60 7.01 -22.69 -4.66
N ASP A 61 6.39 -21.51 -4.62
CA ASP A 61 5.27 -21.18 -5.49
C ASP A 61 5.73 -21.25 -6.97
N LEU A 62 4.94 -21.95 -7.79
CA LEU A 62 5.21 -22.13 -9.22
C LEU A 62 4.79 -20.91 -10.06
N GLU A 63 4.07 -19.96 -9.46
CA GLU A 63 3.71 -18.67 -10.04
C GLU A 63 2.93 -18.74 -11.37
N THR A 64 2.20 -19.84 -11.62
CA THR A 64 1.50 -20.10 -12.88
C THR A 64 0.36 -19.13 -13.20
N TYR A 65 0.02 -18.24 -12.27
CA TYR A 65 -1.07 -17.26 -12.36
C TYR A 65 -0.62 -15.89 -12.88
N ARG A 66 0.66 -15.71 -13.24
CA ARG A 66 1.22 -14.45 -13.74
C ARG A 66 2.34 -14.71 -14.74
N SER A 67 2.64 -13.73 -15.58
CA SER A 67 3.71 -13.86 -16.58
C SER A 67 5.04 -13.28 -16.06
N ALA A 68 6.16 -13.75 -16.63
CA ALA A 68 7.47 -13.17 -16.35
C ALA A 68 7.56 -11.71 -16.83
N GLU A 69 6.88 -11.36 -17.92
CA GLU A 69 6.80 -10.00 -18.45
C GLU A 69 6.05 -9.06 -17.51
N GLU A 70 4.93 -9.50 -16.92
CA GLU A 70 4.20 -8.75 -15.91
C GLU A 70 5.11 -8.42 -14.72
N ILE A 71 5.87 -9.40 -14.23
CA ILE A 71 6.80 -9.20 -13.10
C ILE A 71 7.91 -8.20 -13.48
N GLU A 72 8.46 -8.31 -14.69
CA GLU A 72 9.54 -7.41 -15.15
C GLU A 72 9.07 -5.96 -15.25
N MET A 73 7.86 -5.73 -15.76
CA MET A 73 7.26 -4.38 -15.79
C MET A 73 7.13 -3.76 -14.39
N GLN A 74 7.00 -4.58 -13.35
CA GLN A 74 6.83 -4.13 -11.96
C GLN A 74 8.15 -3.95 -11.20
N ARG A 75 9.29 -4.30 -11.82
CA ARG A 75 10.64 -4.11 -11.25
C ARG A 75 11.29 -2.78 -11.63
N ALA A 76 10.83 -2.17 -12.72
CA ALA A 76 11.32 -0.89 -13.24
C ALA A 76 10.82 0.29 -12.39
#